data_AF-V5GEE4-F1
#
_entry.id   AF-V5GEE4-F1
#
_cell.length_a   1.000
_cell.length_b   1.000
_cell.length_c   1.000
_cell.angle_alpha   90.00
_cell.angle_beta   90.00
_cell.angle_gamma   90.00
#
_symmetry.space_group_name_H-M   'P 1'
#
loop_
_entity.id
_entity.type
_entity.pdbx_description
1 polymer ?
#
loop_
_entity_poly.entity_id
_entity_poly.type
_entity_poly.pdbx_seq_one_letter_code
_entity_poly.pdbx_strand_id
1 'polypeptide(L)'
;MMAIEKGIAHRPGAFKQSNKEHKHGRHRSKGSINISTKGKVSVKTISKKLRKELNKEQRRNQALQIRQKKREEVLAKKRSLGGNEYAPFLVCVVPLCKNLDCNTALNILMQCDEEATVNKSSAGITHIGMPRFKQRFSFITPQIEHQLAVLDCLKVS
;
A
#
# COMPACT_ATOMS: atom_id res chain seq x y z
N MET A 1 -3.42 -79.40 -18.37
CA MET A 1 -2.70 -78.27 -18.98
C MET A 1 -2.86 -77.06 -18.07
N MET A 2 -1.78 -76.58 -17.45
CA MET A 2 -1.79 -75.39 -16.58
C MET A 2 -1.97 -74.11 -17.42
N ALA A 3 -2.89 -73.23 -17.00
CA ALA A 3 -3.02 -71.89 -17.56
C ALA A 3 -1.90 -71.00 -17.03
N ILE A 4 -1.14 -70.37 -17.93
CA ILE A 4 -0.08 -69.44 -17.60
C ILE A 4 -0.72 -68.08 -17.26
N GLU A 5 -0.63 -67.65 -16.01
CA GLU A 5 -1.02 -66.29 -15.60
C GLU A 5 -0.11 -65.26 -16.27
N LYS A 6 -0.69 -64.36 -17.07
CA LYS A 6 0.01 -63.20 -17.64
C LYS A 6 0.20 -62.14 -16.55
N GLY A 7 1.44 -61.92 -16.12
CA GLY A 7 1.81 -60.84 -15.21
C GLY A 7 1.36 -59.46 -15.72
N ILE A 8 0.84 -58.63 -14.80
CA ILE A 8 0.36 -57.28 -15.07
C ILE A 8 1.56 -56.38 -15.38
N ALA A 9 1.76 -56.05 -16.66
CA ALA A 9 2.79 -55.10 -17.07
C ALA A 9 2.37 -53.67 -16.72
N HIS A 10 3.17 -52.96 -15.91
CA HIS A 10 2.97 -51.54 -15.62
C HIS A 10 3.02 -50.71 -16.90
N ARG A 11 1.87 -50.14 -17.29
CA ARG A 11 1.79 -49.23 -18.43
C ARG A 11 2.34 -47.86 -18.03
N PRO A 12 3.27 -47.29 -18.81
CA PRO A 12 3.78 -45.96 -18.53
C PRO A 12 2.66 -44.91 -18.61
N GLY A 13 2.60 -44.02 -17.63
CA GLY A 13 1.62 -42.93 -17.59
C GLY A 13 1.91 -41.84 -18.64
N ALA A 14 0.92 -40.97 -18.87
CA ALA A 14 0.95 -39.91 -19.89
C ALA A 14 2.13 -38.92 -19.76
N PHE A 15 2.79 -38.87 -18.60
CA PHE A 15 3.92 -37.99 -18.30
C PHE A 15 5.28 -38.69 -18.33
N LYS A 16 5.37 -39.93 -18.80
CA LYS A 16 6.66 -40.62 -18.86
C LYS A 16 7.58 -39.94 -19.87
N GLN A 17 8.64 -39.31 -19.35
CA GLN A 17 9.71 -38.72 -20.15
C GLN A 17 10.45 -39.83 -20.92
N SER A 18 10.51 -39.71 -22.25
CA SER A 18 11.39 -40.55 -23.06
C SER A 18 12.76 -39.87 -23.20
N ASN A 19 13.82 -40.55 -22.76
CA ASN A 19 15.18 -40.04 -22.93
C ASN A 19 15.57 -40.05 -24.42
N LYS A 20 16.44 -39.12 -24.81
CA LYS A 20 16.96 -39.06 -26.18
C LYS A 20 17.87 -40.27 -26.42
N GLU A 21 17.65 -40.97 -27.51
CA GLU A 21 18.55 -42.03 -27.95
C GLU A 21 19.89 -41.45 -28.41
N HIS A 22 20.98 -42.20 -28.20
CA HIS A 22 22.31 -41.82 -28.64
C HIS A 22 22.37 -41.72 -30.17
N LYS A 23 23.10 -40.73 -30.69
CA LYS A 23 23.25 -40.50 -32.13
C LYS A 23 24.16 -41.57 -32.74
N HIS A 24 23.57 -42.66 -33.20
CA HIS A 24 24.22 -43.57 -34.14
C HIS A 24 24.45 -42.78 -35.44
N GLY A 25 25.71 -42.48 -35.80
CA GLY A 25 26.14 -41.48 -36.80
C GLY A 25 25.66 -41.63 -38.26
N ARG A 26 24.58 -42.35 -38.53
CA ARG A 26 23.97 -42.53 -39.85
C ARG A 26 23.08 -41.34 -40.22
N HIS A 27 23.13 -40.91 -41.49
CA HIS A 27 22.27 -39.86 -42.02
C HIS A 27 20.79 -40.28 -41.91
N ARG A 28 20.04 -39.63 -41.02
CA ARG A 28 18.60 -39.76 -40.96
C ARG A 28 17.98 -38.84 -42.01
N SER A 29 17.12 -39.37 -42.87
CA SER A 29 16.38 -38.56 -43.84
C SER A 29 15.44 -37.60 -43.09
N LYS A 30 15.17 -36.43 -43.67
CA LYS A 30 14.23 -35.44 -43.10
C LYS A 30 12.85 -36.07 -42.81
N GLY A 31 12.41 -37.02 -43.64
CA GLY A 31 11.18 -37.80 -43.42
C GLY A 31 11.24 -38.69 -42.17
N SER A 32 12.34 -39.41 -41.95
CA SER A 32 12.50 -40.27 -40.76
C SER A 32 12.57 -39.47 -39.45
N ILE A 33 13.10 -38.25 -39.50
CA ILE A 33 13.11 -37.32 -38.37
C ILE A 33 11.68 -36.87 -38.10
N ASN A 34 10.99 -36.37 -39.13
CA ASN A 34 9.60 -35.91 -39.04
C ASN A 34 8.65 -36.98 -38.52
N ILE A 35 8.78 -38.24 -38.94
CA ILE A 35 7.96 -39.35 -38.43
C ILE A 35 8.24 -39.59 -36.93
N SER A 36 9.52 -39.56 -36.52
CA SER A 36 9.89 -39.78 -35.11
C SER A 36 9.57 -38.64 -34.16
N THR A 37 9.40 -37.42 -34.69
CA THR A 37 8.93 -36.23 -33.95
C THR A 37 7.44 -35.97 -34.14
N LYS A 38 6.76 -36.64 -35.09
CA LYS A 38 5.32 -36.54 -35.30
C LYS A 38 4.60 -36.99 -34.04
N GLY A 39 3.76 -36.13 -33.48
CA GLY A 39 3.05 -36.38 -32.22
C GLY A 39 3.85 -36.11 -30.95
N LYS A 40 5.17 -35.84 -31.03
CA LYS A 40 5.93 -35.33 -29.88
C LYS A 40 5.69 -33.83 -29.77
N VAL A 41 4.76 -33.44 -28.90
CA VAL A 41 4.61 -32.04 -28.51
C VAL A 41 5.80 -31.73 -27.61
N SER A 42 6.83 -31.05 -28.15
CA SER A 42 7.81 -30.41 -27.30
C SER A 42 7.02 -29.52 -26.36
N VAL A 43 7.12 -29.74 -25.04
CA VAL A 43 6.62 -28.81 -24.04
C VAL A 43 7.45 -27.55 -24.19
N LYS A 44 7.10 -26.74 -25.19
CA LYS A 44 7.42 -25.33 -25.27
C LYS A 44 6.55 -24.76 -24.17
N THR A 45 7.07 -24.77 -22.95
CA THR A 45 6.70 -23.76 -21.98
C THR A 45 6.88 -22.43 -22.70
N ILE A 46 5.81 -21.93 -23.30
CA ILE A 46 5.75 -20.55 -23.77
C ILE A 46 5.69 -19.73 -22.48
N SER A 47 6.84 -19.62 -21.82
CA SER A 47 7.13 -18.68 -20.74
C SER A 47 7.39 -17.29 -21.33
N LYS A 48 6.88 -17.01 -22.53
CA LYS A 48 6.82 -15.63 -23.01
C LYS A 48 5.62 -15.03 -22.30
N LYS A 49 5.87 -14.16 -21.31
CA LYS A 49 4.87 -13.24 -20.76
C LYS A 49 4.26 -12.52 -21.95
N LEU A 50 3.11 -13.00 -22.44
CA LEU A 50 2.42 -12.40 -23.56
C LEU A 50 2.03 -11.00 -23.09
N ARG A 51 2.61 -9.95 -23.68
CA ARG A 51 2.19 -8.57 -23.42
C ARG A 51 0.76 -8.45 -23.91
N LYS A 52 -0.20 -8.66 -22.99
CA LYS A 52 -1.61 -8.43 -23.25
C LYS A 52 -1.86 -6.94 -23.08
N GLU A 53 -2.21 -6.28 -24.17
CA GLU A 53 -2.79 -4.94 -24.10
C GLU A 53 -4.11 -5.03 -23.35
N LEU A 54 -4.37 -4.06 -22.47
CA LEU A 54 -5.58 -4.04 -21.67
C LEU A 54 -6.76 -3.65 -22.55
N ASN A 55 -7.83 -4.43 -22.51
CA ASN A 55 -9.09 -4.08 -23.18
C ASN A 55 -9.73 -2.84 -22.52
N LYS A 56 -10.71 -2.21 -23.20
CA LYS A 56 -11.39 -0.99 -22.72
C LYS A 56 -11.94 -1.14 -21.29
N GLU A 57 -12.58 -2.27 -21.00
CA GLU A 57 -13.12 -2.57 -19.66
C GLU A 57 -12.01 -2.75 -18.61
N GLN A 58 -10.91 -3.42 -18.97
CA GLN A 58 -9.78 -3.62 -18.07
C GLN A 58 -9.11 -2.29 -17.71
N ARG A 59 -8.97 -1.36 -18.67
CA ARG A 59 -8.47 -0.01 -18.41
C ARG A 59 -9.40 0.78 -17.47
N ARG A 60 -10.72 0.68 -17.66
CA ARG A 60 -11.71 1.29 -16.76
C ARG A 60 -11.62 0.73 -15.35
N ASN A 61 -11.53 -0.59 -15.20
CA ASN A 61 -11.41 -1.26 -13.90
C ASN A 61 -10.11 -0.89 -13.19
N GLN A 62 -8.99 -0.85 -13.92
CA GLN A 62 -7.70 -0.42 -13.37
C GLN A 62 -7.78 1.04 -12.86
N ALA A 63 -8.40 1.94 -13.62
CA ALA A 63 -8.58 3.33 -13.19
C ALA A 63 -9.42 3.44 -11.91
N LEU A 64 -10.49 2.65 -11.79
CA LEU A 64 -11.31 2.58 -10.58
C LEU A 64 -10.52 2.06 -9.38
N GLN A 65 -9.75 0.99 -9.54
CA GLN A 65 -8.90 0.42 -8.49
C GLN A 65 -7.85 1.44 -8.01
N ILE A 66 -7.18 2.12 -8.95
CA ILE A 66 -6.19 3.16 -8.61
C ILE A 66 -6.86 4.31 -7.86
N ARG A 67 -8.04 4.77 -8.32
CA ARG A 67 -8.78 5.84 -7.65
C ARG A 67 -9.19 5.44 -6.24
N GLN A 68 -9.71 4.24 -6.07
CA GLN A 68 -10.10 3.73 -4.76
C GLN A 68 -8.90 3.66 -3.82
N LYS A 69 -7.79 3.05 -4.26
CA LYS A 69 -6.56 2.96 -3.47
C LYS A 69 -6.03 4.33 -3.05
N LYS A 70 -5.96 5.30 -3.98
CA LYS A 70 -5.53 6.67 -3.68
C LYS A 70 -6.46 7.36 -2.68
N ARG A 71 -7.77 7.16 -2.81
CA ARG A 71 -8.75 7.72 -1.88
C ARG A 71 -8.58 7.14 -0.48
N GLU A 72 -8.42 5.82 -0.38
CA GLU A 72 -8.20 5.13 0.90
C GLU A 72 -6.90 5.60 1.56
N GLU A 73 -5.81 5.73 0.80
CA GLU A 73 -4.53 6.24 1.31
C GLU A 73 -4.66 7.67 1.86
N VAL A 74 -5.31 8.57 1.12
CA VAL A 74 -5.55 9.95 1.59
C VAL A 74 -6.44 9.98 2.83
N LEU A 75 -7.50 9.16 2.86
CA LEU A 75 -8.38 9.09 4.02
C LEU A 75 -7.68 8.54 5.26
N ALA A 76 -6.82 7.52 5.11
CA ALA A 76 -6.03 6.98 6.20
C ALA A 76 -5.08 8.03 6.77
N LYS A 77 -4.35 8.75 5.90
CA LYS A 77 -3.45 9.85 6.29
C LYS A 77 -4.19 11.00 6.99
N LYS A 78 -5.40 11.35 6.54
CA LYS A 78 -6.20 12.41 7.19
C LYS A 78 -6.79 11.98 8.53
N ARG A 79 -7.08 10.69 8.71
CA ARG A 79 -7.66 10.15 9.94
C ARG A 79 -6.62 9.87 11.02
N SER A 80 -5.35 9.71 10.66
CA SER A 80 -4.28 9.39 11.61
C SER A 80 -3.87 10.54 12.53
N LEU A 81 -4.49 11.72 12.43
CA LEU A 81 -4.18 12.88 13.27
C LEU A 81 -5.45 13.64 13.65
N GLY A 82 -5.51 14.10 14.90
CA GLY A 82 -6.54 14.98 15.45
C GLY A 82 -7.91 14.37 15.68
N GLY A 83 -8.11 13.08 15.37
CA GLY A 83 -9.33 12.36 15.74
C GLY A 83 -9.38 12.02 17.23
N ASN A 84 -10.47 11.36 17.67
CA ASN A 84 -10.61 10.95 19.06
C ASN A 84 -9.54 9.93 19.51
N GLU A 85 -9.25 8.97 18.63
CA GLU A 85 -8.31 7.85 18.86
C GLU A 85 -6.84 8.22 18.60
N TYR A 86 -6.58 9.38 18.00
CA TYR A 86 -5.24 9.80 17.58
C TYR A 86 -4.79 11.02 18.37
N ALA A 87 -3.49 11.32 18.30
CA ALA A 87 -2.94 12.51 18.93
C ALA A 87 -3.62 13.78 18.38
N PRO A 88 -3.83 14.81 19.21
CA PRO A 88 -4.38 16.08 18.77
C PRO A 88 -3.43 16.78 17.78
N PHE A 89 -3.96 17.68 16.94
CA PHE A 89 -3.12 18.57 16.13
C PHE A 89 -2.37 19.54 17.04
N LEU A 90 -1.04 19.48 17.03
CA LEU A 90 -0.21 20.46 17.72
C LEU A 90 -0.12 21.72 16.85
N VAL A 91 -0.45 22.88 17.43
CA VAL A 91 -0.42 24.17 16.73
C VAL A 91 0.41 25.14 17.55
N CYS A 92 1.52 25.60 16.97
CA CYS A 92 2.35 26.64 17.57
C CYS A 92 1.86 28.03 17.15
N VAL A 93 1.49 28.86 18.12
CA VAL A 93 1.07 30.25 17.89
C VAL A 93 2.26 31.16 18.13
N VAL A 94 2.72 31.84 17.08
CA VAL A 94 3.88 32.74 17.13
C VAL A 94 3.46 34.14 16.70
N PRO A 95 3.60 35.16 17.56
CA PRO A 95 3.32 36.54 17.17
C PRO A 95 4.52 37.10 16.41
N LEU A 96 4.23 37.76 15.28
CA LEU A 96 5.26 38.38 14.44
C LEU A 96 5.63 39.80 14.90
N CYS A 97 4.77 40.42 15.73
CA CYS A 97 4.98 41.75 16.29
C CYS A 97 5.01 41.67 17.82
N LYS A 98 5.92 42.42 18.46
CA LYS A 98 6.10 42.43 19.93
C LYS A 98 4.87 42.91 20.70
N ASN A 99 4.01 43.72 20.07
CA ASN A 99 2.85 44.31 20.73
C ASN A 99 1.59 43.41 20.68
N LEU A 100 1.69 42.20 20.10
CA LEU A 100 0.55 41.29 19.96
C LEU A 100 0.56 40.26 21.10
N ASP A 101 -0.56 40.18 21.82
CA ASP A 101 -0.78 39.13 22.81
C ASP A 101 -1.45 37.90 22.18
N CYS A 102 -0.74 36.77 22.19
CA CYS A 102 -1.25 35.50 21.66
C CYS A 102 -2.44 34.96 22.46
N ASN A 103 -2.57 35.33 23.75
CA ASN A 103 -3.68 34.87 24.57
C ASN A 103 -5.01 35.41 24.08
N THR A 104 -5.04 36.63 23.53
CA THR A 104 -6.26 37.20 22.92
C THR A 104 -6.76 36.35 21.76
N ALA A 105 -5.85 35.94 20.86
CA ALA A 105 -6.18 35.06 19.74
C ALA A 105 -6.64 33.68 20.22
N LEU A 106 -5.97 33.11 21.23
CA LEU A 106 -6.39 31.83 21.82
C LEU A 106 -7.76 31.93 22.49
N ASN A 107 -8.06 33.04 23.18
CA ASN A 107 -9.36 33.26 23.81
C ASN A 107 -10.49 33.29 22.78
N ILE A 108 -10.27 33.93 21.63
CA ILE A 108 -11.23 33.91 20.52
C ILE A 108 -11.44 32.48 20.04
N LEU A 109 -10.37 31.72 19.82
CA LEU A 109 -10.44 30.32 19.36
C LEU A 109 -11.16 29.40 20.37
N MET A 110 -10.96 29.63 21.67
CA MET A 110 -11.65 28.89 22.73
C MET A 110 -13.15 29.17 22.78
N GLN A 111 -13.59 30.35 22.32
CA GLN A 111 -14.99 30.79 22.34
C GLN A 111 -15.73 30.57 21.01
N CYS A 112 -15.05 30.06 19.98
CA CYS A 112 -15.66 29.87 18.65
C CYS A 112 -16.77 28.81 18.60
N ASP A 113 -16.81 27.87 19.55
CA ASP A 113 -17.77 26.77 19.58
C ASP A 113 -18.20 26.51 21.03
N GLU A 114 -19.51 26.63 21.29
CA GLU A 114 -20.08 26.47 22.63
C GLU A 114 -19.96 25.03 23.15
N GLU A 115 -19.90 24.04 22.25
CA GLU A 115 -19.70 22.63 22.59
C GLU A 115 -18.21 22.28 22.75
N ALA A 116 -17.29 23.23 22.54
CA ALA A 116 -15.87 22.96 22.65
C ALA A 116 -15.47 22.64 24.11
N THR A 117 -14.67 21.59 24.24
CA THR A 117 -14.06 21.21 25.51
C THR A 117 -12.67 21.82 25.59
N VAL A 118 -12.45 22.73 26.53
CA VAL A 118 -11.18 23.42 26.72
C VAL A 118 -10.51 22.94 28.00
N ASN A 119 -9.25 22.53 27.90
CA ASN A 119 -8.44 22.14 29.05
C ASN A 119 -7.05 22.78 28.95
N LYS A 120 -6.63 23.48 30.00
CA LYS A 120 -5.32 24.13 30.07
C LYS A 120 -4.38 23.30 30.93
N SER A 121 -3.28 22.85 30.34
CA SER A 121 -2.21 22.15 31.04
C SER A 121 -1.39 23.11 31.90
N SER A 122 -0.82 22.62 33.00
CA SER A 122 0.13 23.35 33.83
C SER A 122 1.38 23.81 33.06
N ALA A 123 1.71 23.15 31.95
CA ALA A 123 2.79 23.51 31.05
C ALA A 123 2.45 24.68 30.09
N GLY A 124 1.27 25.30 30.22
CA GLY A 124 0.84 26.42 29.35
C GLY A 124 0.28 26.00 27.99
N ILE A 125 0.02 24.70 27.79
CA ILE A 125 -0.61 24.18 26.57
C ILE A 125 -2.13 24.22 26.72
N THR A 126 -2.83 24.75 25.70
CA THR A 126 -4.30 24.80 25.67
C THR A 126 -4.84 23.73 24.74
N HIS A 127 -5.51 22.73 25.30
CA HIS A 127 -6.17 21.67 24.54
C HIS A 127 -7.62 22.07 24.25
N ILE A 128 -8.02 21.98 22.99
CA ILE A 128 -9.38 22.28 22.52
C ILE A 128 -9.91 21.06 21.77
N GLY A 129 -10.94 20.41 22.31
CA GLY A 129 -11.69 19.38 21.62
C GLY A 129 -12.98 19.96 21.04
N MET A 130 -13.20 19.80 19.73
CA MET A 130 -14.39 20.29 19.04
C MET A 130 -15.26 19.10 18.59
N PRO A 131 -16.33 18.75 19.32
CA PRO A 131 -17.19 17.62 18.99
C PRO A 131 -17.82 17.74 17.61
N ARG A 132 -18.24 18.95 17.22
CA ARG A 132 -18.86 19.26 15.92
C ARG A 132 -17.99 18.84 14.73
N PHE A 133 -16.68 19.13 14.79
CA PHE A 133 -15.72 18.75 13.75
C PHE A 133 -15.09 17.38 13.99
N LYS A 134 -15.35 16.77 15.16
CA LYS A 134 -14.71 15.53 15.63
C LYS A 134 -13.18 15.64 15.61
N GLN A 135 -12.69 16.82 15.98
CA GLN A 135 -11.26 17.16 15.94
C GLN A 135 -10.77 17.69 17.28
N ARG A 136 -9.49 17.42 17.57
CA ARG A 136 -8.80 17.85 18.78
C ARG A 136 -7.53 18.60 18.41
N PHE A 137 -7.32 19.74 19.07
CA PHE A 137 -6.19 20.64 18.88
C PHE A 137 -5.46 20.86 20.20
N SER A 138 -4.16 21.10 20.14
CA SER A 138 -3.32 21.49 21.25
C SER A 138 -2.52 22.70 20.83
N PHE A 139 -2.79 23.84 21.45
CA PHE A 139 -2.13 25.10 21.16
C PHE A 139 -0.99 25.32 22.14
N ILE A 140 0.19 25.60 21.59
CA ILE A 140 1.38 26.01 22.35
C ILE A 140 1.78 27.42 21.93
N THR A 141 2.14 28.24 22.91
CA THR A 141 2.63 29.61 22.68
C THR A 141 4.02 29.73 23.32
N PRO A 142 5.11 29.64 22.55
CA PRO A 142 6.45 29.78 23.09
C PRO A 142 6.73 31.23 23.52
N GLN A 143 7.66 31.39 24.47
CA GLN A 143 8.19 32.69 24.82
C GLN A 143 9.08 33.21 23.68
N ILE A 144 8.68 34.35 23.08
CA ILE A 144 9.32 34.91 21.89
C ILE A 144 10.77 35.36 22.17
N GLU A 145 11.06 35.76 23.41
CA GLU A 145 12.38 36.20 23.85
C GLU A 145 13.42 35.07 23.76
N HIS A 146 12.98 33.82 23.90
CA HIS A 146 13.81 32.64 23.77
C HIS A 146 13.69 32.01 22.38
N GLN A 147 14.57 32.43 21.47
CA GLN A 147 14.61 31.94 20.07
C GLN A 147 14.67 30.41 19.95
N LEU A 148 15.45 29.74 20.80
CA LEU A 148 15.56 28.28 20.77
C LEU A 148 14.23 27.61 21.16
N ALA A 149 13.51 28.15 22.15
CA ALA A 149 12.20 27.63 22.54
C ALA A 149 11.18 27.74 21.41
N VAL A 150 11.23 28.83 20.63
CA VAL A 150 10.39 29.01 19.44
C VAL A 150 10.72 27.95 18.38
N LEU A 151 12.00 27.76 18.06
CA LEU A 151 12.43 26.76 17.08
C LEU A 151 12.08 25.33 17.54
N ASP A 152 12.23 25.06 18.83
CA ASP A 152 11.89 23.76 19.43
C ASP A 152 10.39 23.46 19.39
N CYS A 153 9.54 24.47 19.47
CA CYS A 153 8.10 24.29 19.29
C CYS A 153 7.75 24.12 17.80
N LEU A 154 8.36 24.91 16.91
CA LEU A 154 8.09 24.87 15.47
C LEU A 154 8.55 23.57 14.80
N LYS A 155 9.60 22.91 15.31
CA LYS A 155 10.10 21.66 14.71
C LYS A 155 9.11 20.49 14.86
N VAL A 156 8.25 20.53 15.89
CA VAL A 156 7.33 19.44 16.24
C VAL A 156 5.88 19.73 15.89
N SER A 157 5.52 21.01 15.70
CA SER A 157 4.18 21.46 15.30
C SER A 157 3.92 21.30 13.80
#